data_AF-A0A6B3ET37-F1
#
_entry.id   AF-A0A6B3ET37-F1
#
_cell.length_a   1.000
_cell.length_b   1.000
_cell.length_c   1.000
_cell.angle_alpha   90.00
_cell.angle_beta   90.00
_cell.angle_gamma   90.00
#
_symmetry.space_group_name_H-M   'P 1'
#
loop_
_entity.id
_entity.type
_entity.pdbx_description
1 polymer ?
#
loop_
_entity_poly.entity_id
_entity_poly.type
_entity_poly.pdbx_seq_one_letter_code
_entity_poly.pdbx_strand_id
1 'polypeptide(L)'
;MIEIPSDLHRDLVPLAWLLGDWAGAGVFDFPGAEKCNFGQELSFRHDGRDFLEYTSHSWVLDKDGNKVGPLESESGFWRIGKDRQVE
;
A
#
# COMPACT_ATOMS: atom_id res chain seq x y z
N MET A 1 -17.91 -6.58 6.23
CA MET A 1 -17.46 -7.98 6.26
C MET A 1 -16.43 -8.12 5.16
N ILE A 2 -15.23 -8.60 5.46
CA ILE A 2 -14.21 -8.85 4.42
C ILE A 2 -14.57 -10.21 3.80
N GLU A 3 -14.82 -10.22 2.50
CA GLU A 3 -14.98 -11.46 1.73
C GLU A 3 -13.63 -11.86 1.15
N ILE A 4 -13.22 -13.11 1.37
CA ILE A 4 -11.96 -13.62 0.83
C ILE A 4 -12.23 -14.13 -0.59
N PRO A 5 -11.55 -13.60 -1.62
CA PRO A 5 -11.73 -14.06 -2.99
C PRO A 5 -11.47 -15.56 -3.12
N SER A 6 -12.35 -16.29 -3.79
CA SER A 6 -12.24 -17.75 -3.93
C SER A 6 -11.04 -18.19 -4.77
N ASP A 7 -10.53 -17.29 -5.59
CA ASP A 7 -9.37 -17.45 -6.45
C ASP A 7 -8.06 -16.91 -5.81
N LEU A 8 -8.10 -16.44 -4.57
CA LEU A 8 -6.90 -16.06 -3.83
C LEU A 8 -6.06 -17.30 -3.53
N HIS A 9 -4.75 -17.23 -3.81
CA HIS A 9 -3.82 -18.30 -3.45
C HIS A 9 -3.88 -18.57 -1.94
N ARG A 10 -3.99 -19.84 -1.54
CA ARG A 10 -4.25 -20.23 -0.14
C ARG A 10 -3.24 -19.68 0.85
N ASP A 11 -1.97 -19.59 0.44
CA ASP A 11 -0.91 -19.07 1.31
C ASP A 11 -1.06 -17.56 1.59
N LEU A 12 -1.78 -16.82 0.75
CA LEU A 12 -2.04 -15.39 0.91
C LEU A 12 -3.26 -15.08 1.77
N VAL A 13 -4.05 -16.07 2.20
CA VAL A 13 -5.21 -15.88 3.07
C VAL A 13 -4.91 -15.03 4.31
N PRO A 14 -3.75 -15.17 5.00
CA PRO A 14 -3.39 -14.30 6.13
C PRO A 14 -3.22 -12.81 5.76
N LEU A 15 -3.00 -12.50 4.48
CA LEU A 15 -2.85 -11.14 3.95
C LEU A 15 -4.12 -10.65 3.23
N ALA A 16 -5.19 -11.45 3.20
CA ALA A 16 -6.42 -11.10 2.46
C ALA A 16 -7.05 -9.77 2.93
N TRP A 17 -6.78 -9.34 4.16
CA TRP A 17 -7.24 -8.08 4.70
C TRP A 17 -6.61 -6.85 4.05
N LEU A 18 -5.46 -7.00 3.36
CA LEU A 18 -4.81 -5.91 2.61
C LEU A 18 -5.47 -5.64 1.27
N LEU A 19 -6.18 -6.62 0.69
CA LEU A 19 -6.75 -6.52 -0.65
C LEU A 19 -7.72 -5.35 -0.77
N GLY A 20 -7.53 -4.53 -1.80
CA GLY A 20 -8.36 -3.37 -2.08
C GLY A 20 -7.56 -2.07 -2.17
N ASP A 21 -8.29 -0.97 -2.10
CA ASP A 21 -7.75 0.38 -2.19
C ASP A 21 -7.77 1.07 -0.83
N TRP A 22 -6.66 1.72 -0.52
CA TRP A 22 -6.41 2.44 0.70
C TRP A 22 -6.08 3.89 0.36
N ALA A 23 -6.61 4.82 1.15
CA ALA A 23 -6.28 6.22 1.04
C ALA A 23 -6.18 6.83 2.44
N GLY A 24 -5.24 7.73 2.62
CA GLY A 24 -5.02 8.40 3.91
C GLY A 24 -4.07 9.58 3.80
N ALA A 25 -3.76 10.15 4.96
CA ALA A 25 -2.79 11.22 5.11
C ALA A 25 -1.78 10.88 6.21
N GLY A 26 -0.56 11.38 6.06
CA GLY A 26 0.56 11.15 6.97
C GLY A 26 1.45 12.39 7.10
N VAL A 27 2.52 12.25 7.90
CA VAL A 27 3.53 13.28 8.12
C VAL A 27 4.87 12.76 7.63
N PHE A 28 5.50 13.51 6.73
CA PHE A 28 6.84 13.23 6.23
C PHE A 28 7.85 14.07 7.02
N ASP A 29 8.81 13.41 7.67
CA ASP A 29 9.84 14.04 8.50
C ASP A 29 11.14 13.24 8.40
N PHE A 30 11.95 13.56 7.39
CA PHE A 30 13.22 12.87 7.11
C PHE A 30 14.40 13.84 7.16
N PRO A 31 15.55 13.46 7.76
CA PRO A 31 16.72 14.34 7.82
C PRO A 31 17.17 14.84 6.44
N GLY A 32 17.26 16.15 6.27
CA GLY A 32 17.69 16.80 5.03
C GLY A 32 16.58 17.13 4.04
N ALA A 33 15.32 16.80 4.35
CA ALA A 33 14.15 17.15 3.56
C ALA A 33 13.20 18.11 4.30
N GLU A 34 12.36 18.83 3.56
CA GLU A 34 11.36 19.72 4.15
C GLU A 34 10.21 18.90 4.74
N LYS A 35 9.87 19.18 6.01
CA LYS A 35 8.76 18.54 6.70
C LYS A 35 7.44 18.94 6.05
N CYS A 36 6.59 17.98 5.73
CA CYS A 36 5.27 18.25 5.16
C CYS A 36 4.22 17.22 5.59
N ASN A 37 2.94 17.57 5.41
CA ASN A 37 1.87 16.58 5.38
C ASN A 37 1.81 15.99 3.98
N PHE A 38 1.50 14.71 3.89
CA PHE A 38 1.31 14.05 2.60
C PHE A 38 0.01 13.23 2.58
N GLY A 39 -0.57 13.10 1.40
CA GLY A 39 -1.64 12.17 1.10
C GLY A 39 -1.04 10.96 0.42
N GLN A 40 -1.60 9.78 0.68
CA GLN A 40 -1.14 8.53 0.08
C GLN A 40 -2.33 7.70 -0.38
N GLU A 41 -2.20 7.13 -1.57
CA GLU A 41 -3.10 6.14 -2.13
C GLU A 41 -2.30 4.87 -2.39
N LEU A 42 -2.85 3.73 -1.97
CA LEU A 42 -2.19 2.42 -2.03
C LEU A 42 -3.21 1.39 -2.50
N SER A 43 -2.80 0.53 -3.43
CA SER A 43 -3.61 -0.58 -3.91
C SER A 43 -2.89 -1.90 -3.67
N PHE A 44 -3.62 -2.90 -3.18
CA PHE A 44 -3.19 -4.29 -3.18
C PHE A 44 -4.13 -5.12 -4.07
N ARG A 45 -3.55 -5.94 -4.93
CA ARG A 45 -4.25 -6.81 -5.88
C ARG A 45 -3.61 -8.20 -5.92
N HIS A 46 -4.33 -9.17 -6.48
CA HIS A 46 -3.80 -10.49 -6.81
C HIS A 46 -4.36 -10.96 -8.15
N ASP A 47 -3.67 -11.92 -8.77
CA ASP A 47 -4.13 -12.59 -9.99
C ASP A 47 -4.24 -14.12 -9.81
N GLY A 48 -4.21 -14.57 -8.56
CA GLY A 48 -4.34 -15.98 -8.16
C GLY A 48 -3.01 -16.72 -7.98
N ARG A 49 -1.88 -16.09 -8.34
CA ARG A 49 -0.54 -16.58 -7.98
C ARG A 49 -0.19 -16.26 -6.53
N ASP A 50 0.93 -16.81 -6.05
CA ASP A 50 1.38 -16.75 -4.66
C ASP A 50 2.08 -15.43 -4.28
N PHE A 51 1.53 -14.31 -4.73
CA PHE A 51 1.95 -12.96 -4.34
C PHE A 51 0.78 -11.97 -4.37
N LEU A 52 0.93 -10.87 -3.64
CA LEU A 52 0.13 -9.66 -3.83
C LEU A 52 0.92 -8.64 -4.63
N GLU A 53 0.32 -8.04 -5.65
CA GLU A 53 0.84 -6.83 -6.28
C GLU A 53 0.46 -5.63 -5.40
N TYR A 54 1.39 -4.70 -5.20
CA TYR A 54 1.10 -3.44 -4.55
C TYR A 54 1.60 -2.25 -5.38
N THR A 55 0.85 -1.15 -5.31
CA THR A 55 1.25 0.15 -5.87
C THR A 55 0.86 1.25 -4.92
N SER A 56 1.78 2.18 -4.67
CA SER A 56 1.62 3.29 -3.74
C SER A 56 2.05 4.59 -4.41
N HIS A 57 1.26 5.63 -4.22
CA HIS A 57 1.56 6.98 -4.67
C HIS A 57 1.31 7.96 -3.55
N SER A 58 2.23 8.89 -3.35
CA SER A 58 2.11 9.93 -2.34
C SER A 58 2.30 11.33 -2.94
N TRP A 59 1.70 12.32 -2.28
CA TRP A 59 1.74 13.72 -2.68
C TRP A 59 1.84 14.62 -1.46
N VAL A 60 2.57 15.72 -1.59
CA VAL A 60 2.54 16.81 -0.60
C VAL A 60 1.12 17.38 -0.54
N LEU A 61 0.64 17.65 0.67
CA LEU A 61 -0.63 18.31 0.91
C LEU A 61 -0.42 19.76 1.34
N ASP A 62 -1.28 20.65 0.85
CA ASP A 62 -1.42 21.98 1.42
C ASP A 62 -2.25 21.95 2.73
N LYS A 63 -2.43 23.13 3.34
CA LYS A 63 -3.20 23.30 4.58
C LYS A 63 -4.67 22.90 4.47
N ASP A 64 -5.22 22.87 3.25
CA ASP A 64 -6.62 22.55 2.97
C ASP A 64 -6.78 21.07 2.55
N GLY A 65 -5.68 20.31 2.52
CA GLY A 65 -5.65 18.89 2.17
C GLY A 65 -5.58 18.61 0.67
N ASN A 66 -5.32 19.62 -0.17
CA ASN A 66 -5.18 19.41 -1.61
C ASN A 66 -3.80 18.85 -1.93
N LYS A 67 -3.73 17.93 -2.89
CA LYS A 67 -2.48 17.41 -3.44
C LYS A 67 -1.82 18.49 -4.29
N VAL A 68 -0.66 18.99 -3.87
CA VAL A 68 0.04 20.12 -4.53
C VAL A 68 1.35 19.75 -5.22
N GLY A 69 1.86 18.53 -4.99
CA GLY A 69 3.03 18.03 -5.70
C GLY A 69 3.25 16.54 -5.43
N PRO A 70 3.80 15.77 -6.38
CA PRO A 70 4.15 14.38 -6.15
C PRO A 70 5.26 14.26 -5.10
N LEU A 71 5.20 13.20 -4.30
CA LEU A 71 6.26 12.79 -3.39
C LEU A 71 6.83 11.45 -3.88
N GLU A 72 6.74 10.38 -3.11
CA GLU A 72 7.27 9.07 -3.49
C GLU A 72 6.22 8.21 -4.18
N SER A 73 6.70 7.30 -5.03
CA SER A 73 5.90 6.24 -5.62
C SER A 73 6.69 4.94 -5.57
N GLU A 74 6.01 3.87 -5.21
CA GLU A 74 6.60 2.55 -5.06
C GLU A 74 5.63 1.50 -5.60
N SER A 75 6.19 0.42 -6.13
CA SER A 75 5.43 -0.72 -6.59
C SER A 75 6.26 -1.99 -6.43
N GLY A 76 5.57 -3.12 -6.33
CA GLY A 76 6.24 -4.40 -6.22
C GLY A 76 5.28 -5.52 -5.87
N PHE A 77 5.86 -6.57 -5.30
CA PHE A 77 5.14 -7.79 -4.97
C PHE A 77 5.46 -8.21 -3.54
N TRP A 78 4.44 -8.62 -2.80
CA TRP A 78 4.60 -9.21 -1.47
C TRP A 78 4.37 -10.71 -1.58
N ARG A 79 5.35 -11.50 -1.13
CA ARG A 79 5.24 -12.95 -1.03
C ARG A 79 5.27 -13.37 0.43
N ILE A 80 4.63 -14.48 0.76
CA ILE A 80 4.61 -15.00 2.13
C ILE A 80 5.22 -16.39 2.19
N GLY A 81 6.27 -16.53 2.99
CA GLY A 81 6.95 -17.79 3.24
C GLY A 81 6.19 -18.69 4.21
N LYS A 82 6.64 -19.95 4.34
CA LYS A 82 6.01 -20.97 5.20
C LYS A 82 5.89 -20.55 6.67
N ASP A 83 6.84 -19.75 7.15
CA ASP A 83 6.88 -19.24 8.52
C ASP A 83 6.17 -17.88 8.69
N ARG A 84 5.36 -17.48 7.69
CA ARG A 84 4.66 -16.19 7.63
C ARG A 84 5.58 -14.96 7.56
N GLN A 85 6.84 -15.16 7.17
CA GLN A 85 7.72 -14.09 6.72
C GLN A 85 7.16 -13.47 5.43
N VAL A 86 7.11 -12.14 5.35
CA VAL A 86 6.85 -11.42 4.11
C VAL A 86 8.18 -10.98 3.50
N GLU A 87 8.30 -11.12 2.18
CA GLU A 87 9.39 -10.60 1.35
C GLU A 87 8.86 -9.72 0.22
#